data_AF-A0A559JMT1-F1
#
_entry.id   AF-A0A559JMT1-F1
#
_cell.length_a   1.000
_cell.length_b   1.000
_cell.length_c   1.000
_cell.angle_alpha   90.00
_cell.angle_beta   90.00
_cell.angle_gamma   90.00
#
_symmetry.space_group_name_H-M   'P 1'
#
loop_
_entity.id
_entity.type
_entity.pdbx_description
1 polymer ?
#
loop_
_entity_poly.entity_id
_entity_poly.type
_entity_poly.pdbx_seq_one_letter_code
_entity_poly.pdbx_strand_id
1 'polypeptide(L)'
;MNRERERIKNRLDEELGGLQFGGQEETLRRTHPRSWRDRLRAFWNKEIEVSLLPLGASLAVILAVAAIYQLSDAKNDSGDTDWRDGRQLVEAGGNTYWKDDYERAVASIEGND
;
A
#
# COMPACT_ATOMS: atom_id res chain seq x y z
N MET A 1 -35.58 42.99 21.24
CA MET A 1 -34.48 42.06 20.89
C MET A 1 -33.33 42.71 20.12
N ASN A 2 -33.54 43.48 19.04
CA ASN A 2 -32.41 44.07 18.28
C ASN A 2 -31.60 45.15 19.03
N ARG A 3 -32.25 46.06 19.77
CA ARG A 3 -31.56 47.16 20.47
C ARG A 3 -30.63 46.72 21.60
N GLU A 4 -30.97 45.62 22.26
CA GLU A 4 -30.16 45.08 23.36
C GLU A 4 -28.89 44.42 22.82
N ARG A 5 -29.03 43.68 21.71
CA ARG A 5 -27.90 43.12 20.97
C ARG A 5 -26.96 44.20 20.43
N GLU A 6 -27.49 45.31 19.94
CA GLU A 6 -26.68 46.46 19.48
C GLU A 6 -25.91 47.13 20.62
N ARG A 7 -26.52 47.30 21.79
CA ARG A 7 -25.83 47.84 22.98
C ARG A 7 -24.69 46.95 23.45
N ILE A 8 -24.93 45.64 23.49
CA ILE A 8 -23.90 44.66 23.88
C ILE A 8 -22.75 44.68 22.87
N LYS A 9 -23.06 44.71 21.58
CA LYS A 9 -22.04 44.77 20.52
C LYS A 9 -21.16 46.02 20.64
N ASN A 10 -21.77 47.20 20.79
CA ASN A 10 -21.02 48.45 20.86
C ASN A 10 -20.08 48.49 22.07
N ARG A 11 -20.53 47.99 23.22
CA ARG A 11 -19.70 47.91 24.42
C ARG A 11 -18.54 46.93 24.27
N LEU A 12 -18.79 45.81 23.60
CA LEU A 12 -17.74 44.83 23.30
C LEU A 12 -16.71 45.38 22.30
N ASP A 13 -17.16 46.12 21.28
CA ASP A 13 -16.27 46.78 20.31
C ASP A 13 -15.41 47.87 20.97
N GLU A 14 -15.94 48.57 21.98
CA GLU A 14 -15.19 49.56 22.79
C GLU A 14 -14.16 48.88 23.71
N GLU A 15 -14.53 47.78 24.37
CA GLU A 15 -13.63 46.99 25.23
C GLU A 15 -12.52 46.27 24.44
N LEU A 16 -12.81 45.84 23.20
CA LEU A 16 -11.88 45.11 22.34
C LEU A 16 -11.13 46.00 21.35
N GLY A 17 -11.49 47.28 21.20
CA GLY A 17 -10.86 48.21 20.25
C GLY A 17 -9.35 48.40 20.46
N GLY A 18 -8.85 48.16 21.68
CA GLY A 18 -7.42 48.18 22.01
C GLY A 18 -6.69 46.85 21.81
N LEU A 19 -7.42 45.76 21.55
CA LEU A 19 -6.89 44.40 21.40
C LEU A 19 -6.89 44.02 19.91
N GLN A 20 -5.73 44.16 19.26
CA GLN A 20 -5.54 43.57 17.93
C GLN A 20 -5.25 42.07 18.07
N PHE A 21 -6.26 41.25 17.81
CA PHE A 21 -6.08 39.80 17.73
C PHE A 21 -5.34 39.44 16.44
N GLY A 22 -4.02 39.25 16.55
CA GLY A 22 -3.22 38.64 15.49
C GLY A 22 -3.53 37.15 15.33
N GLY A 23 -3.47 36.63 14.10
CA GLY A 23 -3.63 35.19 13.86
C GLY A 23 -5.06 34.68 13.79
N GLN A 24 -6.04 35.56 13.53
CA GLN A 24 -7.44 35.18 13.28
C GLN A 24 -7.54 34.17 12.12
N GLU A 25 -6.71 34.33 11.10
CA GLU A 25 -6.62 33.41 9.98
C GLU A 25 -6.00 32.05 10.37
N GLU A 26 -5.02 32.04 11.27
CA GLU A 26 -4.39 30.82 11.80
C GLU A 26 -5.38 30.00 12.65
N THR A 27 -6.15 30.68 13.51
CA THR A 27 -7.19 30.05 14.32
C THR A 27 -8.38 29.58 13.47
N LEU A 28 -8.80 30.34 12.46
CA LEU A 28 -9.80 29.91 11.49
C LEU A 28 -9.35 28.67 10.70
N ARG A 29 -8.10 28.64 10.23
CA ARG A 29 -7.53 27.46 9.53
C ARG A 29 -7.46 26.22 10.42
N ARG A 30 -7.13 26.40 11.70
CA ARG A 30 -7.06 25.31 12.68
C ARG A 30 -8.43 24.75 13.06
N THR A 31 -9.45 25.61 13.16
CA THR A 31 -10.75 25.23 13.71
C THR A 31 -11.75 24.85 12.62
N HIS A 32 -11.68 25.45 11.44
CA HIS A 32 -12.57 25.19 10.30
C HIS A 32 -11.76 25.09 9.00
N PRO A 33 -11.10 23.94 8.75
CA PRO A 33 -10.35 23.73 7.51
C PRO A 33 -11.31 23.75 6.31
N ARG A 34 -11.11 24.74 5.44
CA ARG A 34 -12.01 25.04 4.30
C ARG A 34 -11.74 24.18 3.06
N SER A 35 -10.60 23.49 2.99
CA SER A 35 -10.23 22.68 1.82
C SER A 35 -9.69 21.30 2.18
N TRP A 36 -9.80 20.35 1.24
CA TRP A 36 -9.24 19.01 1.36
C TRP A 36 -7.70 19.03 1.51
N ARG A 37 -7.03 20.02 0.91
CA ARG A 37 -5.59 20.24 1.06
C ARG A 37 -5.24 20.69 2.48
N ASP A 38 -6.07 21.54 3.08
CA ASP A 38 -5.87 21.97 4.47
C ASP A 38 -6.14 20.85 5.47
N ARG A 39 -7.06 19.93 5.15
CA ARG A 39 -7.27 18.70 5.93
C ARG A 39 -6.05 17.78 5.89
N LEU A 40 -5.45 17.59 4.72
CA LEU A 40 -4.22 16.79 4.58
C LEU A 40 -3.05 17.43 5.33
N ARG A 41 -2.90 18.76 5.23
CA ARG A 41 -1.89 19.50 6.02
C ARG A 41 -2.17 19.40 7.52
N ALA A 42 -3.42 19.49 7.95
CA ALA A 42 -3.78 19.32 9.35
C ALA A 42 -3.53 17.89 9.86
N PHE A 43 -3.68 16.87 8.99
CA PHE A 43 -3.31 15.49 9.30
C PHE A 43 -1.79 15.32 9.43
N TRP A 44 -1.02 15.95 8.55
CA TRP A 44 0.44 15.99 8.61
C TRP A 44 0.99 16.80 9.80
N ASN A 45 0.29 17.85 10.23
CA ASN A 45 0.73 18.78 11.27
C ASN A 45 0.38 18.34 12.69
N LYS A 46 -0.38 17.25 12.85
CA LYS A 46 -0.61 16.62 14.16
C LYS A 46 0.33 15.44 14.29
N GLU A 47 1.45 15.64 14.97
CA GLU A 47 2.10 14.63 15.83
C GLU A 47 2.04 13.19 15.29
N ILE A 48 2.37 12.98 14.01
CA ILE A 48 2.54 11.62 13.53
C ILE A 48 3.91 11.20 14.06
N GLU A 49 3.95 10.78 15.33
CA GLU A 49 4.97 9.85 15.82
C GLU A 49 4.73 8.53 15.09
N VAL A 50 5.04 8.53 13.78
CA VAL A 50 5.03 7.32 13.01
C VAL A 50 6.18 6.50 13.55
N SER A 51 5.83 5.52 14.39
CA SER A 51 6.78 4.54 14.86
C SER A 51 7.50 3.98 13.64
N LEU A 52 8.83 4.14 13.60
CA LEU A 52 9.62 3.75 12.43
C LEU A 52 9.54 2.24 12.18
N LEU A 53 9.25 1.46 13.23
CA LEU A 53 9.13 0.01 13.16
C LEU A 53 8.05 -0.47 12.17
N PRO A 54 6.75 -0.12 12.33
CA PRO A 54 5.71 -0.55 11.41
C PRO A 54 5.90 0.00 9.98
N LEU A 55 6.48 1.20 9.84
CA LEU A 55 6.78 1.79 8.53
C LEU A 55 7.92 1.07 7.82
N GLY A 56 9.01 0.80 8.53
CA GLY A 56 10.13 0.04 8.01
C GLY A 56 9.74 -1.39 7.67
N ALA A 57 8.93 -2.05 8.52
CA ALA A 57 8.43 -3.40 8.27
C ALA A 57 7.54 -3.44 7.02
N SER A 58 6.60 -2.51 6.88
CA SER A 58 5.73 -2.47 5.69
C SER A 58 6.52 -2.19 4.41
N LEU A 59 7.48 -1.27 4.44
CA LEU A 59 8.37 -1.00 3.32
C LEU A 59 9.23 -2.23 2.96
N ALA A 60 9.81 -2.91 3.96
CA ALA A 60 10.60 -4.11 3.75
C ALA A 60 9.80 -5.25 3.12
N VAL A 61 8.54 -5.44 3.55
CA VAL A 61 7.64 -6.44 2.96
C VAL A 61 7.34 -6.09 1.50
N ILE A 62 7.03 -4.82 1.19
CA ILE A 62 6.79 -4.39 -0.20
C ILE A 62 8.02 -4.64 -1.08
N LEU A 63 9.21 -4.28 -0.60
CA LEU A 63 10.47 -4.50 -1.31
C LEU A 63 10.78 -5.99 -1.49
N ALA A 64 10.52 -6.82 -0.47
CA ALA A 64 10.71 -8.26 -0.57
C ALA A 64 9.78 -8.88 -1.62
N VAL A 65 8.51 -8.47 -1.65
CA VAL A 65 7.55 -8.91 -2.67
C VAL A 65 8.02 -8.47 -4.06
N ALA A 66 8.39 -7.20 -4.23
CA ALA A 66 8.88 -6.69 -5.51
C ALA A 66 10.14 -7.44 -6.00
N ALA A 67 11.07 -7.74 -5.09
CA ALA A 67 12.27 -8.51 -5.41
C ALA A 67 11.95 -9.96 -5.82
N ILE A 68 10.99 -10.62 -5.15
CA ILE A 68 10.54 -11.96 -5.52
C ILE A 68 9.88 -11.95 -6.91
N TYR A 69 9.04 -10.96 -7.20
CA TYR A 69 8.43 -10.80 -8.52
C TYR A 69 9.51 -10.63 -9.60
N GLN A 70 10.47 -9.73 -9.39
CA GLN A 70 11.54 -9.48 -10.35
C GLN A 70 12.43 -10.71 -10.59
N LEU A 71 12.73 -11.48 -9.53
CA LEU A 71 13.53 -12.69 -9.63
C LEU A 71 12.77 -13.84 -10.29
N SER A 72 11.45 -13.92 -10.08
CA SER A 72 10.58 -14.91 -10.74
C SER A 72 10.47 -14.62 -12.24
N ASP A 73 10.36 -13.34 -12.61
CA ASP A 73 10.32 -12.91 -14.00
C ASP A 73 11.66 -13.21 -14.70
N ALA A 74 12.79 -12.91 -14.04
CA ALA A 74 14.13 -13.24 -14.55
C ALA A 74 14.40 -14.75 -14.67
N LYS A 75 13.78 -15.58 -13.81
CA LYS A 75 13.84 -17.05 -13.91
C LYS A 75 12.98 -17.60 -15.05
N ASN A 76 11.85 -16.97 -15.35
CA ASN A 76 10.98 -17.38 -16.45
C ASN A 76 11.54 -16.99 -17.83
N ASP A 77 12.45 -16.00 -17.89
CA ASP A 77 13.13 -15.60 -19.13
C ASP A 77 14.40 -16.44 -19.43
N SER A 78 14.80 -17.30 -18.47
CA SER A 78 15.91 -18.25 -18.63
C SER A 78 15.42 -19.57 -19.25
N GLY A 79 14.89 -19.50 -20.47
CA GLY A 79 14.88 -20.62 -21.43
C GLY A 79 14.42 -21.99 -20.93
N ASP A 80 13.38 -22.08 -20.12
CA ASP A 80 12.68 -23.35 -19.92
C ASP A 80 11.35 -23.27 -20.64
N THR A 81 11.28 -24.03 -21.73
CA THR A 81 10.08 -24.26 -22.52
C THR A 81 8.89 -24.55 -21.62
N ASP A 82 7.74 -24.09 -22.06
CA ASP A 82 6.41 -24.41 -21.55
C ASP A 82 6.19 -25.93 -21.41
N TRP A 83 6.72 -26.54 -20.35
CA TRP A 83 6.53 -27.95 -20.02
C TRP A 83 5.13 -28.22 -19.43
N ARG A 84 4.24 -27.23 -19.40
CA ARG A 84 2.91 -27.37 -18.80
C ARG A 84 1.80 -27.56 -19.83
N ASP A 85 2.02 -27.22 -21.10
CA ASP A 85 0.95 -27.21 -22.11
C ASP A 85 0.72 -28.55 -22.86
N GLY A 86 1.44 -29.62 -22.50
CA GLY A 86 1.34 -30.90 -23.25
C GLY A 86 1.61 -32.19 -22.48
N ARG A 87 1.80 -32.15 -21.16
CA ARG A 87 2.14 -33.35 -20.39
C ARG A 87 0.92 -34.27 -20.25
N GLN A 88 1.05 -35.49 -20.77
CA GLN A 88 0.01 -36.51 -20.72
C GLN A 88 0.31 -37.50 -19.59
N LEU A 89 -0.75 -37.93 -18.91
CA LEU A 89 -0.67 -39.00 -17.93
C LEU A 89 -0.87 -40.35 -18.63
N VAL A 90 -0.06 -41.34 -18.25
CA VAL A 90 -0.16 -42.72 -18.72
C VAL A 90 -0.30 -43.66 -17.54
N GLU A 91 -1.13 -44.69 -17.69
CA GLU A 91 -1.29 -45.74 -16.69
C GLU A 91 -0.47 -46.96 -17.10
N ALA A 92 0.45 -47.38 -16.22
CA ALA A 92 1.29 -48.56 -16.43
C ALA A 92 1.36 -49.37 -15.13
N GLY A 93 1.10 -50.67 -15.20
CA GLY A 93 1.16 -51.56 -14.02
C GLY A 93 0.23 -51.17 -12.87
N GLY A 94 -0.92 -50.54 -13.18
CA GLY A 94 -1.91 -50.10 -12.18
C GLY A 94 -1.52 -48.82 -11.41
N ASN A 95 -0.49 -48.09 -11.85
CA ASN A 95 -0.13 -46.79 -11.31
C ASN A 95 -0.04 -45.74 -12.43
N THR A 96 -0.31 -44.48 -12.10
CA THR A 96 -0.32 -43.37 -13.07
C THR A 96 1.01 -42.61 -13.02
N TYR A 97 1.63 -42.44 -14.19
CA TYR A 97 2.90 -41.74 -14.36
C TYR A 97 2.77 -40.63 -15.40
N TRP A 98 3.68 -39.66 -15.35
CA TRP A 98 3.88 -38.73 -16.45
C TRP A 98 4.54 -39.48 -17.61
N LYS A 99 3.98 -39.32 -18.82
CA LYS A 99 4.41 -40.04 -20.02
C LYS A 99 5.90 -39.90 -20.28
N ASP A 100 6.38 -38.67 -20.20
CA ASP A 100 7.76 -38.26 -20.45
C ASP A 100 8.75 -38.89 -19.44
N ASP A 101 8.33 -39.02 -18.18
CA ASP A 101 9.12 -39.68 -17.14
C ASP A 101 9.16 -41.20 -17.35
N TYR A 102 8.04 -41.79 -17.76
CA TYR A 102 7.93 -43.23 -18.04
C TYR A 102 8.77 -43.64 -19.25
N GLU A 103 8.66 -42.92 -20.38
CA GLU A 103 9.41 -43.19 -21.60
C GLU A 103 10.92 -43.06 -21.36
N ARG A 104 11.36 -42.05 -20.59
CA ARG A 104 12.76 -41.88 -20.21
C ARG A 104 13.29 -43.04 -19.36
N ALA A 105 12.49 -43.53 -18.41
CA ALA A 105 12.86 -44.66 -17.57
C ALA A 105 13.00 -45.96 -18.40
N VAL A 106 12.04 -46.22 -19.30
CA VAL A 106 12.09 -47.39 -20.19
C VAL A 106 13.30 -47.34 -21.12
N ALA A 107 13.53 -46.20 -21.79
CA ALA A 107 14.68 -46.01 -22.68
C ALA A 107 16.03 -46.20 -21.97
N SER A 108 16.13 -45.81 -20.69
CA SER A 108 17.34 -46.00 -19.89
C SER A 108 17.63 -47.46 -19.53
N ILE A 109 16.59 -48.30 -19.49
CA ILE A 109 16.70 -49.74 -19.23
C ILE A 109 17.04 -50.48 -20.51
N GLU A 110 16.38 -50.14 -21.63
CA GLU A 110 16.63 -50.76 -22.94
C GLU A 110 18.02 -50.42 -23.52
N GLY A 111 18.59 -49.26 -23.18
CA GLY A 111 19.94 -48.87 -23.60
C GLY A 111 21.08 -49.51 -22.80
N ASN A 112 20.77 -50.33 -21.79
CA ASN A 112 21.74 -50.97 -20.90
C ASN A 112 21.75 -52.52 -21.03
N ASP A 113 21.16 -53.05 -22.11
CA ASP A 113 21.32 -54.42 -22.64
C ASP A 113 22.16 -54.39 -23.94
#